data_AF-A0A961SWY0-F1
#
_entry.id   AF-A0A961SWY0-F1
#
_cell.length_a   1.000
_cell.length_b   1.000
_cell.length_c   1.000
_cell.angle_alpha   90.00
_cell.angle_beta   90.00
_cell.angle_gamma   90.00
#
_symmetry.space_group_name_H-M   'P 1'
#
loop_
_entity.id
_entity.type
_entity.pdbx_description
1 polymer ?
#
loop_
_entity_poly.entity_id
_entity_poly.type
_entity_poly.pdbx_seq_one_letter_code
_entity_poly.pdbx_strand_id
1 'polypeptide(L)'
;MDINAARTLMLAMAGQPMLAHDEGRIAFFNAMPLPDADAALIAAIDCEQGFKPQHLSLIKAGYQTGPQMAEGEHVAGLMLVTRSRKMNETLLHRAWNAVQQGGEIVVCGAKNDGIQALRKFAGEHVGIDRSLSKHHAIAFAFTKSGENPFPMPAQALSEGLTVGPGMFSADGPDQGSRLLAQVFSKRIQGKVGDFGAGWGYLGLELLKSEARPEVLICHEADHASLQAARANLVAQSSAVAMEFHWSDLTTENPGSGFDWIVMNPPFHAGRAQDPGIGIAFIATAAKALKPGGRLLMVANRKLPYEKALSLHFRQVKTVLEADGFKVVEAMR
;
A
#
# COMPACT_ATOMS: atom_id res chain seq x y z
N MET A 1 5.52 2.48 -8.85
CA MET A 1 6.20 1.33 -9.48
C MET A 1 7.13 1.81 -10.58
N ASP A 2 8.16 1.03 -10.90
CA ASP A 2 9.18 1.40 -11.90
C ASP A 2 8.72 1.02 -13.31
N ILE A 3 8.47 2.03 -14.16
CA ILE A 3 8.09 1.85 -15.57
C ILE A 3 9.14 1.05 -16.35
N ASN A 4 10.41 1.09 -15.96
CA ASN A 4 11.46 0.33 -16.61
C ASN A 4 11.34 -1.18 -16.36
N ALA A 5 10.85 -1.58 -15.18
CA ALA A 5 10.54 -2.97 -14.90
C ALA A 5 9.37 -3.44 -15.77
N ALA A 6 8.31 -2.65 -15.92
CA ALA A 6 7.19 -2.98 -16.80
C ALA A 6 7.61 -3.09 -18.28
N ARG A 7 8.47 -2.18 -18.78
CA ARG A 7 9.04 -2.27 -20.14
C ARG A 7 9.89 -3.54 -20.33
N THR A 8 10.69 -3.90 -19.33
CA THR A 8 11.52 -5.11 -19.38
C THR A 8 10.68 -6.37 -19.31
N LEU A 9 9.57 -6.34 -18.57
CA LEU A 9 8.59 -7.43 -18.52
C LEU A 9 7.94 -7.64 -19.89
N MET A 10 7.48 -6.56 -20.54
CA MET A 10 6.93 -6.64 -21.91
C MET A 10 7.94 -7.22 -22.91
N LEU A 11 9.21 -6.81 -22.83
CA LEU A 11 10.26 -7.38 -23.68
C LEU A 11 10.53 -8.86 -23.36
N ALA A 12 10.47 -9.26 -22.10
CA ALA A 12 10.58 -10.66 -21.70
C ALA A 12 9.37 -11.49 -22.17
N MET A 13 8.22 -10.86 -22.43
CA MET A 13 7.04 -11.55 -22.94
C MET A 13 7.04 -11.70 -24.46
N ALA A 14 7.65 -10.76 -25.18
CA ALA A 14 7.67 -10.75 -26.64
C ALA A 14 8.20 -12.08 -27.24
N GLY A 15 7.40 -12.69 -28.13
CA GLY A 15 7.74 -13.92 -28.85
C GLY A 15 7.62 -15.21 -28.04
N GLN A 16 6.96 -15.18 -26.87
CA GLN A 16 6.75 -16.36 -26.04
C GLN A 16 5.33 -16.96 -26.22
N PRO A 17 5.16 -18.29 -26.11
CA PRO A 17 3.86 -18.96 -26.25
C PRO A 17 2.79 -18.48 -25.27
N MET A 18 3.19 -17.97 -24.09
CA MET A 18 2.26 -17.42 -23.08
C MET A 18 1.42 -16.23 -23.58
N LEU A 19 1.76 -15.65 -24.75
CA LEU A 19 0.99 -14.60 -25.42
C LEU A 19 0.00 -15.13 -26.46
N ALA A 20 -0.16 -16.46 -26.61
CA ALA A 20 -1.25 -17.00 -27.41
C ALA A 20 -2.58 -16.70 -26.67
N HIS A 21 -3.21 -15.59 -27.05
CA HIS A 21 -4.38 -14.98 -26.39
C HIS A 21 -5.64 -15.87 -26.32
N ASP A 22 -5.60 -17.07 -26.91
CA ASP A 22 -6.73 -18.00 -27.04
C ASP A 22 -6.74 -19.13 -25.99
N GLU A 23 -5.70 -19.26 -25.14
CA GLU A 23 -5.54 -20.44 -24.26
C GLU A 23 -5.81 -20.23 -22.76
N GLY A 24 -6.23 -19.03 -22.32
CA GLY A 24 -6.65 -18.80 -20.92
C GLY A 24 -6.15 -17.49 -20.33
N ARG A 25 -6.33 -17.31 -19.02
CA ARG A 25 -6.03 -16.05 -18.32
C ARG A 25 -4.65 -16.03 -17.67
N ILE A 26 -4.03 -14.85 -17.63
CA ILE A 26 -2.71 -14.62 -17.04
C ILE A 26 -2.87 -13.89 -15.70
N ALA A 27 -2.29 -14.42 -14.63
CA ALA A 27 -2.26 -13.73 -13.35
C ALA A 27 -1.14 -12.69 -13.31
N PHE A 28 -1.41 -11.46 -12.88
CA PHE A 28 -0.39 -10.42 -12.73
C PHE A 28 -0.34 -9.85 -11.31
N PHE A 29 0.76 -10.13 -10.60
CA PHE A 29 1.00 -9.75 -9.21
C PHE A 29 1.77 -8.44 -9.06
N ASN A 30 1.35 -7.64 -8.07
CA ASN A 30 1.83 -6.27 -7.88
C ASN A 30 1.75 -5.49 -9.21
N ALA A 31 0.60 -5.62 -9.86
CA ALA A 31 0.38 -5.17 -11.23
C ALA A 31 0.39 -3.65 -11.34
N MET A 32 0.78 -3.18 -12.53
CA MET A 32 0.55 -1.81 -13.01
C MET A 32 0.20 -1.87 -14.49
N PRO A 33 -0.38 -0.80 -15.07
CA PRO A 33 -0.60 -0.75 -16.51
C PRO A 33 0.69 -1.04 -17.27
N LEU A 34 0.66 -2.04 -18.15
CA LEU A 34 1.80 -2.38 -18.98
C LEU A 34 1.94 -1.35 -20.11
N PRO A 35 3.16 -0.89 -20.41
CA PRO A 35 3.38 0.02 -21.53
C PRO A 35 3.09 -0.69 -22.84
N ASP A 36 2.39 -0.01 -23.75
CA ASP A 36 2.11 -0.48 -25.11
C ASP A 36 1.30 -1.79 -25.18
N ALA A 37 0.61 -2.17 -24.11
CA ALA A 37 -0.31 -3.31 -24.11
C ALA A 37 -1.56 -3.00 -24.95
N ASP A 38 -1.90 -3.91 -25.86
CA ASP A 38 -3.12 -3.82 -26.65
C ASP A 38 -4.35 -4.32 -25.87
N ALA A 39 -5.53 -4.12 -26.45
CA ALA A 39 -6.79 -4.50 -25.82
C ALA A 39 -6.92 -6.02 -25.57
N ALA A 40 -6.31 -6.85 -26.42
CA ALA A 40 -6.36 -8.30 -26.28
C ALA A 40 -5.54 -8.76 -25.07
N LEU A 41 -4.32 -8.22 -24.90
CA LEU A 41 -3.48 -8.47 -23.74
C LEU A 41 -4.11 -7.96 -22.45
N ILE A 42 -4.70 -6.75 -22.46
CA ILE A 42 -5.40 -6.19 -21.30
C ILE A 42 -6.54 -7.10 -20.86
N ALA A 43 -7.35 -7.60 -21.80
CA ALA A 43 -8.48 -8.50 -21.51
C ALA A 43 -8.04 -9.88 -20.99
N ALA A 44 -6.85 -10.35 -21.36
CA ALA A 44 -6.33 -11.65 -20.94
C ALA A 44 -5.75 -11.67 -19.51
N ILE A 45 -5.49 -10.51 -18.90
CA ILE A 45 -4.79 -10.41 -17.61
C ILE A 45 -5.77 -10.16 -16.45
N ASP A 46 -5.64 -10.96 -15.39
CA ASP A 46 -6.20 -10.67 -14.07
C ASP A 46 -5.13 -10.07 -13.17
N CYS A 47 -5.39 -8.88 -12.61
CA CYS A 47 -4.40 -8.14 -11.84
C CYS A 47 -4.65 -8.19 -10.32
N GLU A 48 -3.61 -8.50 -9.55
CA GLU A 48 -3.54 -8.27 -8.11
C GLU A 48 -2.76 -6.98 -7.81
N GLN A 49 -3.43 -6.00 -7.19
CA GLN A 49 -2.81 -4.75 -6.76
C GLN A 49 -3.47 -4.21 -5.49
N GLY A 50 -2.80 -4.41 -4.35
CA GLY A 50 -3.27 -3.98 -3.03
C GLY A 50 -3.10 -2.48 -2.75
N PHE A 51 -2.28 -1.75 -3.51
CA PHE A 51 -2.10 -0.31 -3.32
C PHE A 51 -3.06 0.49 -4.22
N LYS A 52 -3.98 1.22 -3.58
CA LYS A 52 -5.15 1.85 -4.21
C LYS A 52 -4.81 2.74 -5.40
N PRO A 53 -3.78 3.61 -5.38
CA PRO A 53 -3.47 4.46 -6.53
C PRO A 53 -3.16 3.67 -7.81
N GLN A 54 -2.42 2.55 -7.72
CA GLN A 54 -2.15 1.73 -8.90
C GLN A 54 -3.30 0.81 -9.25
N HIS A 55 -4.09 0.36 -8.28
CA HIS A 55 -5.36 -0.31 -8.56
C HIS A 55 -6.30 0.59 -9.39
N LEU A 56 -6.46 1.86 -9.01
CA LEU A 56 -7.25 2.84 -9.78
C LEU A 56 -6.64 3.08 -11.18
N SER A 57 -5.31 3.09 -11.28
CA SER A 57 -4.62 3.24 -12.57
C SER A 57 -4.87 2.04 -13.51
N LEU A 58 -4.93 0.82 -12.96
CA LEU A 58 -5.30 -0.40 -13.70
C LEU A 58 -6.75 -0.35 -14.18
N ILE A 59 -7.69 0.04 -13.32
CA ILE A 59 -9.11 0.23 -13.70
C ILE A 59 -9.22 1.22 -14.85
N LYS A 60 -8.55 2.38 -14.74
CA LYS A 60 -8.55 3.42 -15.78
C LYS A 60 -7.96 2.91 -17.11
N ALA A 61 -7.00 1.99 -17.06
CA ALA A 61 -6.40 1.36 -18.23
C ALA A 61 -7.20 0.16 -18.76
N GLY A 62 -8.34 -0.20 -18.15
CA GLY A 62 -9.23 -1.26 -18.62
C GLY A 62 -8.93 -2.67 -18.12
N TYR A 63 -8.01 -2.83 -17.17
CA TYR A 63 -7.68 -4.15 -16.60
C TYR A 63 -8.75 -4.61 -15.60
N GLN A 64 -9.00 -5.93 -15.56
CA GLN A 64 -9.64 -6.55 -14.41
C GLN A 64 -8.65 -6.60 -13.24
N THR A 65 -9.03 -6.06 -12.08
CA THR A 65 -8.13 -6.01 -10.92
C THR A 65 -8.85 -6.14 -9.58
N GLY A 66 -8.19 -6.78 -8.61
CA GLY A 66 -8.58 -6.80 -7.21
C GLY A 66 -7.39 -6.58 -6.27
N PRO A 67 -7.61 -6.30 -4.98
CA PRO A 67 -6.52 -6.11 -4.01
C PRO A 67 -5.77 -7.41 -3.69
N GLN A 68 -6.45 -8.55 -3.86
CA GLN A 68 -5.93 -9.87 -3.58
C GLN A 68 -6.67 -10.87 -4.49
N MET A 69 -5.93 -11.61 -5.31
CA MET A 69 -6.45 -12.65 -6.18
C MET A 69 -6.72 -13.93 -5.38
N ALA A 70 -7.74 -14.68 -5.76
CA ALA A 70 -7.91 -16.04 -5.25
C ALA A 70 -6.82 -16.97 -5.83
N GLU A 71 -6.62 -18.13 -5.21
CA GLU A 71 -5.89 -19.20 -5.89
C GLU A 71 -6.67 -19.62 -7.14
N GLY A 72 -5.95 -20.09 -8.16
CA GLY A 72 -6.55 -20.37 -9.45
C GLY A 72 -5.60 -21.12 -10.38
N GLU A 73 -6.08 -21.45 -11.56
CA GLU A 73 -5.33 -22.19 -12.59
C GLU A 73 -5.07 -21.29 -13.80
N HIS A 74 -4.40 -20.15 -13.58
CA HIS A 74 -3.98 -19.27 -14.66
C HIS A 74 -2.92 -19.95 -15.51
N VAL A 75 -2.92 -19.69 -16.81
CA VAL A 75 -1.99 -20.37 -17.74
C VAL A 75 -0.55 -19.89 -17.61
N ALA A 76 -0.38 -18.66 -17.10
CA ALA A 76 0.91 -18.05 -16.81
C ALA A 76 0.78 -17.02 -15.68
N GLY A 77 1.92 -16.68 -15.08
CA GLY A 77 2.04 -15.67 -14.03
C GLY A 77 3.03 -14.57 -14.41
N LEU A 78 2.68 -13.33 -14.09
CA LEU A 78 3.55 -12.17 -14.16
C LEU A 78 3.69 -11.60 -12.76
N MET A 79 4.86 -11.09 -12.41
CA MET A 79 5.09 -10.46 -11.11
C MET A 79 6.05 -9.29 -11.26
N LEU A 80 5.65 -8.12 -10.77
CA LEU A 80 6.58 -7.02 -10.52
C LEU A 80 7.06 -7.03 -9.07
N VAL A 81 8.35 -6.85 -8.85
CA VAL A 81 8.88 -6.78 -7.48
C VAL A 81 8.50 -5.48 -6.78
N THR A 82 8.35 -5.58 -5.47
CA THR A 82 8.36 -4.46 -4.52
C THR A 82 9.77 -4.29 -3.95
N ARG A 83 9.96 -3.28 -3.09
CA ARG A 83 11.22 -3.11 -2.33
C ARG A 83 11.31 -3.95 -1.07
N SER A 84 10.20 -4.56 -0.66
CA SER A 84 10.15 -5.41 0.52
C SER A 84 10.46 -6.84 0.11
N ARG A 85 11.59 -7.36 0.61
CA ARG A 85 11.99 -8.76 0.36
C ARG A 85 10.90 -9.73 0.79
N LYS A 86 10.39 -9.60 2.02
CA LYS A 86 9.33 -10.47 2.56
C LYS A 86 8.05 -10.39 1.72
N MET A 87 7.68 -9.20 1.22
CA MET A 87 6.52 -9.05 0.34
C MET A 87 6.76 -9.77 -0.99
N ASN A 88 7.96 -9.69 -1.56
CA ASN A 88 8.29 -10.40 -2.78
C ASN A 88 8.26 -11.93 -2.59
N GLU A 89 8.68 -12.43 -1.44
CA GLU A 89 8.56 -13.85 -1.08
C GLU A 89 7.07 -14.28 -0.98
N THR A 90 6.21 -13.46 -0.33
CA THR A 90 4.75 -13.67 -0.33
C THR A 90 4.17 -13.68 -1.75
N LEU A 91 4.56 -12.73 -2.60
CA LEU A 91 4.07 -12.65 -3.97
C LEU A 91 4.54 -13.84 -4.83
N LEU A 92 5.77 -14.35 -4.63
CA LEU A 92 6.23 -15.59 -5.29
C LEU A 92 5.38 -16.78 -4.88
N HIS A 93 5.11 -16.94 -3.58
CA HIS A 93 4.25 -18.00 -3.08
C HIS A 93 2.85 -17.92 -3.72
N ARG A 94 2.27 -16.73 -3.76
CA ARG A 94 0.93 -16.50 -4.35
C ARG A 94 0.92 -16.73 -5.87
N ALA A 95 1.94 -16.26 -6.58
CA ALA A 95 2.08 -16.50 -8.01
C ALA A 95 2.17 -17.99 -8.34
N TRP A 96 2.91 -18.76 -7.53
CA TRP A 96 2.95 -20.21 -7.69
C TRP A 96 1.58 -20.86 -7.51
N ASN A 97 0.80 -20.48 -6.50
CA ASN A 97 -0.53 -21.06 -6.26
C ASN A 97 -1.58 -20.62 -7.28
N ALA A 98 -1.38 -19.49 -7.96
CA ALA A 98 -2.33 -18.99 -8.95
C ALA A 98 -2.12 -19.52 -10.37
N VAL A 99 -0.99 -20.18 -10.65
CA VAL A 99 -0.63 -20.68 -11.99
C VAL A 99 -0.82 -22.20 -12.06
N GLN A 100 -1.27 -22.73 -13.20
CA GLN A 100 -1.45 -24.16 -13.41
C GLN A 100 -0.11 -24.91 -13.56
N GLN A 101 -0.11 -26.24 -13.41
CA GLN A 101 1.09 -27.04 -13.63
C GLN A 101 1.61 -26.87 -15.07
N GLY A 102 2.93 -26.71 -15.23
CA GLY A 102 3.55 -26.41 -16.52
C GLY A 102 3.42 -24.95 -16.98
N GLY A 103 2.68 -24.11 -16.26
CA GLY A 103 2.60 -22.68 -16.56
C GLY A 103 3.89 -21.93 -16.18
N GLU A 104 4.26 -20.95 -16.99
CA GLU A 104 5.45 -20.12 -16.75
C GLU A 104 5.14 -18.93 -15.83
N ILE A 105 6.04 -18.63 -14.90
CA ILE A 105 5.98 -17.44 -14.05
C ILE A 105 7.16 -16.53 -14.40
N VAL A 106 6.85 -15.30 -14.82
CA VAL A 106 7.83 -14.27 -15.18
C VAL A 106 7.89 -13.21 -14.09
N VAL A 107 9.04 -13.08 -13.45
CA VAL A 107 9.29 -12.10 -12.38
C VAL A 107 10.21 -11.02 -12.92
N CYS A 108 9.80 -9.76 -12.77
CA CYS A 108 10.57 -8.62 -13.23
C CYS A 108 10.69 -7.52 -12.17
N GLY A 109 11.85 -6.86 -12.15
CA GLY A 109 12.11 -5.80 -11.20
C GLY A 109 13.30 -4.94 -11.57
N ALA A 110 13.29 -3.70 -11.09
CA ALA A 110 14.43 -2.81 -11.21
C ALA A 110 15.62 -3.36 -10.40
N LYS A 111 16.85 -3.19 -10.91
CA LYS A 111 18.08 -3.71 -10.26
C LYS A 111 18.25 -3.21 -8.83
N ASN A 112 17.70 -2.03 -8.56
CA ASN A 112 17.83 -1.33 -7.31
C ASN A 112 16.69 -1.66 -6.32
N ASP A 113 15.65 -2.37 -6.74
CA ASP A 113 14.49 -2.76 -5.92
C ASP A 113 14.56 -4.24 -5.49
N GLY A 114 15.75 -4.85 -5.50
CA GLY A 114 16.00 -6.16 -4.88
C GLY A 114 15.80 -7.39 -5.79
N ILE A 115 15.55 -7.20 -7.08
CA ILE A 115 15.32 -8.30 -8.06
C ILE A 115 16.44 -9.34 -8.10
N GLN A 116 17.71 -8.93 -7.93
CA GLN A 116 18.85 -9.85 -7.97
C GLN A 116 18.85 -10.81 -6.78
N ALA A 117 18.55 -10.30 -5.59
CA ALA A 117 18.43 -11.11 -4.39
C ALA A 117 17.24 -12.07 -4.49
N LEU A 118 16.11 -11.60 -5.03
CA LEU A 118 14.93 -12.43 -5.28
C LEU A 118 15.20 -13.53 -6.30
N ARG A 119 15.92 -13.23 -7.40
CA ARG A 119 16.32 -14.22 -8.40
C ARG A 119 17.20 -15.31 -7.79
N LYS A 120 18.17 -14.94 -6.94
CA LYS A 120 19.01 -15.91 -6.23
C LYS A 120 18.17 -16.80 -5.32
N PHE A 121 17.28 -16.20 -4.52
CA PHE A 121 16.35 -16.94 -3.65
C PHE A 121 15.45 -17.89 -4.44
N ALA A 122 14.88 -17.45 -5.57
CA ALA A 122 14.07 -18.31 -6.42
C ALA A 122 14.90 -19.48 -6.97
N GLY A 123 16.13 -19.23 -7.42
CA GLY A 123 17.05 -20.25 -7.92
C GLY A 123 17.50 -21.30 -6.89
N GLU A 124 17.31 -21.05 -5.60
CA GLU A 124 17.53 -22.05 -4.54
C GLU A 124 16.37 -23.05 -4.44
N HIS A 125 15.20 -22.73 -5.02
CA HIS A 125 13.96 -23.51 -4.92
C HIS A 125 13.51 -24.09 -6.28
N VAL A 126 13.79 -23.40 -7.38
CA VAL A 126 13.36 -23.76 -8.74
C VAL A 126 14.46 -23.53 -9.77
N GLY A 127 14.41 -24.26 -10.89
CA GLY A 127 15.26 -23.99 -12.05
C GLY A 127 14.84 -22.67 -12.73
N ILE A 128 15.82 -21.80 -13.03
CA ILE A 128 15.57 -20.56 -13.78
C ILE A 128 15.75 -20.83 -15.27
N ASP A 129 14.65 -20.87 -16.01
CA ASP A 129 14.62 -21.23 -17.43
C ASP A 129 15.24 -20.14 -18.31
N ARG A 130 15.00 -18.88 -17.96
CA ARG A 130 15.48 -17.73 -18.73
C ARG A 130 15.69 -16.48 -17.89
N SER A 131 16.54 -15.59 -18.37
CA SER A 131 16.74 -14.27 -17.78
C SER A 131 17.14 -13.22 -18.81
N LEU A 132 16.65 -12.00 -18.61
CA LEU A 132 16.88 -10.85 -19.47
C LEU A 132 17.24 -9.64 -18.59
N SER A 133 18.23 -8.86 -19.00
CA SER A 133 18.50 -7.56 -18.39
C SER A 133 18.39 -6.44 -19.43
N LYS A 134 17.43 -5.55 -19.23
CA LYS A 134 17.19 -4.37 -20.06
C LYS A 134 16.66 -3.23 -19.17
N HIS A 135 16.74 -1.98 -19.63
CA HIS A 135 16.20 -0.80 -18.94
C HIS A 135 16.59 -0.69 -17.44
N HIS A 136 17.79 -1.10 -17.03
CA HIS A 136 18.19 -1.16 -15.61
C HIS A 136 17.31 -2.07 -14.72
N ALA A 137 16.58 -3.00 -15.33
CA ALA A 137 15.80 -4.05 -14.70
C ALA A 137 16.30 -5.44 -15.11
N ILE A 138 15.78 -6.45 -14.42
CA ILE A 138 15.99 -7.86 -14.71
C ILE A 138 14.63 -8.53 -14.74
N ALA A 139 14.39 -9.33 -15.77
CA ALA A 139 13.33 -10.32 -15.81
C ALA A 139 13.97 -11.71 -15.70
N PHE A 140 13.33 -12.62 -14.99
CA PHE A 140 13.65 -14.04 -15.02
C PHE A 140 12.35 -14.84 -15.00
N ALA A 141 12.37 -16.04 -15.56
CA ALA A 141 11.22 -16.91 -15.56
C ALA A 141 11.57 -18.33 -15.15
N PHE A 142 10.58 -19.03 -14.64
CA PHE A 142 10.64 -20.42 -14.26
C PHE A 142 9.27 -21.07 -14.47
N THR A 143 9.27 -22.37 -14.75
CA THR A 143 8.06 -23.14 -14.99
C THR A 143 7.57 -23.80 -13.70
N LYS A 144 6.27 -23.72 -13.44
CA LYS A 144 5.66 -24.41 -12.29
C LYS A 144 5.72 -25.92 -12.48
N SER A 145 6.29 -26.60 -11.49
CA SER A 145 6.32 -28.06 -11.43
C SER A 145 6.17 -28.56 -9.99
N GLY A 146 5.11 -29.31 -9.71
CA GLY A 146 4.90 -29.95 -8.40
C GLY A 146 4.31 -29.01 -7.35
N GLU A 147 4.59 -29.30 -6.09
CA GLU A 147 4.10 -28.54 -4.94
C GLU A 147 4.82 -27.19 -4.80
N ASN A 148 4.23 -26.25 -4.06
CA ASN A 148 4.80 -24.92 -3.87
C ASN A 148 6.10 -24.96 -3.04
N PRO A 149 7.25 -24.66 -3.64
CA PRO A 149 8.52 -24.68 -2.90
C PRO A 149 8.75 -23.38 -2.13
N PHE A 150 7.99 -22.31 -2.42
CA PHE A 150 8.15 -21.03 -1.76
C PHE A 150 7.40 -21.00 -0.44
N PRO A 151 8.04 -20.67 0.70
CA PRO A 151 7.34 -20.56 1.97
C PRO A 151 6.41 -19.35 1.99
N MET A 152 5.23 -19.49 2.61
CA MET A 152 4.43 -18.33 2.98
C MET A 152 5.04 -17.70 4.23
N PRO A 153 5.49 -16.42 4.18
CA PRO A 153 5.95 -15.75 5.38
C PRO A 153 4.86 -15.72 6.45
N ALA A 154 5.20 -16.10 7.69
CA ALA A 154 4.27 -16.02 8.80
C ALA A 154 3.78 -14.58 9.02
N GLN A 155 2.50 -14.43 9.37
CA GLN A 155 1.97 -13.13 9.79
C GLN A 155 2.73 -12.68 11.04
N ALA A 156 3.29 -11.47 10.99
CA ALA A 156 4.12 -10.96 12.07
C ALA A 156 3.23 -10.27 13.11
N LEU A 157 3.69 -10.29 14.36
CA LEU A 157 3.13 -9.49 15.43
C LEU A 157 4.17 -8.46 15.87
N SER A 158 3.75 -7.21 16.00
CA SER A 158 4.53 -6.14 16.62
C SER A 158 3.79 -5.66 17.86
N GLU A 159 4.38 -5.82 19.04
CA GLU A 159 3.73 -5.51 20.33
C GLU A 159 2.35 -6.19 20.51
N GLY A 160 2.19 -7.42 19.96
CA GLY A 160 0.93 -8.17 20.00
C GLY A 160 -0.10 -7.75 18.93
N LEU A 161 0.27 -6.84 18.03
CA LEU A 161 -0.58 -6.32 16.97
C LEU A 161 -0.19 -6.93 15.62
N THR A 162 -1.21 -7.25 14.82
CA THR A 162 -1.09 -7.75 13.47
C THR A 162 -0.35 -6.76 12.59
N VAL A 163 0.78 -7.20 12.03
CA VAL A 163 1.57 -6.48 11.02
C VAL A 163 1.98 -7.46 9.91
N GLY A 164 2.39 -6.94 8.76
CA GLY A 164 2.76 -7.77 7.62
C GLY A 164 3.84 -7.19 6.73
N PRO A 165 4.36 -7.99 5.80
CA PRO A 165 5.39 -7.56 4.87
C PRO A 165 4.97 -6.32 4.08
N GLY A 166 5.88 -5.34 3.96
CA GLY A 166 5.66 -4.14 3.14
C GLY A 166 4.81 -3.04 3.79
N MET A 167 4.20 -3.29 4.95
CA MET A 167 3.49 -2.27 5.72
C MET A 167 4.45 -1.21 6.29
N PHE A 168 3.97 0.03 6.42
CA PHE A 168 4.75 1.09 7.06
C PHE A 168 4.97 0.78 8.54
N SER A 169 6.22 0.92 9.00
CA SER A 169 6.61 0.69 10.40
C SER A 169 6.19 -0.70 10.93
N ALA A 170 6.41 -1.75 10.14
CA ALA A 170 6.06 -3.13 10.52
C ALA A 170 6.89 -3.67 11.71
N ASP A 171 8.08 -3.11 11.97
CA ASP A 171 8.95 -3.53 13.06
C ASP A 171 8.58 -2.89 14.42
N GLY A 172 7.64 -1.96 14.46
CA GLY A 172 7.21 -1.23 15.66
C GLY A 172 6.57 0.11 15.32
N PRO A 173 5.86 0.77 16.24
CA PRO A 173 5.23 2.06 15.95
C PRO A 173 6.23 3.11 15.47
N ASP A 174 5.81 3.98 14.56
CA ASP A 174 6.64 5.09 14.08
C ASP A 174 6.81 6.16 15.18
N GLN A 175 7.99 6.80 15.21
CA GLN A 175 8.26 7.83 16.21
C GLN A 175 7.35 9.05 16.07
N GLY A 176 7.04 9.47 14.85
CA GLY A 176 6.08 10.55 14.60
C GLY A 176 4.69 10.18 15.11
N SER A 177 4.22 8.97 14.81
CA SER A 177 2.93 8.48 15.32
C SER A 177 2.88 8.43 16.86
N ARG A 178 3.96 7.99 17.53
CA ARG A 178 4.06 8.04 19.01
C ARG A 178 3.92 9.46 19.55
N LEU A 179 4.62 10.43 18.94
CA LEU A 179 4.54 11.84 19.34
C LEU A 179 3.16 12.44 19.12
N LEU A 180 2.47 12.05 18.03
CA LEU A 180 1.09 12.44 17.77
C LEU A 180 0.13 11.92 18.84
N ALA A 181 0.27 10.65 19.24
CA ALA A 181 -0.60 10.04 20.25
C ALA A 181 -0.51 10.73 21.63
N GLN A 182 0.65 11.30 21.98
CA GLN A 182 0.84 12.00 23.26
C GLN A 182 -0.06 13.22 23.45
N VAL A 183 -0.56 13.83 22.37
CA VAL A 183 -1.42 15.02 22.45
C VAL A 183 -2.92 14.67 22.40
N PHE A 184 -3.27 13.39 22.32
CA PHE A 184 -4.66 12.95 22.36
C PHE A 184 -5.29 13.27 23.71
N SER A 185 -6.51 13.79 23.67
CA SER A 185 -7.22 14.29 24.86
C SER A 185 -8.72 14.15 24.70
N LYS A 186 -9.46 14.37 25.79
CA LYS A 186 -10.93 14.39 25.82
C LYS A 186 -11.60 15.38 24.85
N ARG A 187 -10.84 16.28 24.19
CA ARG A 187 -11.36 17.17 23.14
C ARG A 187 -11.69 16.42 21.84
N ILE A 188 -11.04 15.28 21.61
CA ILE A 188 -11.25 14.45 20.42
C ILE A 188 -12.49 13.59 20.66
N GLN A 189 -13.59 13.97 20.03
CA GLN A 189 -14.91 13.36 20.17
C GLN A 189 -15.71 13.48 18.87
N GLY A 190 -16.84 12.77 18.78
CA GLY A 190 -17.71 12.76 17.59
C GLY A 190 -17.17 11.86 16.48
N LYS A 191 -17.32 12.30 15.22
CA LYS A 191 -16.83 11.59 14.02
C LYS A 191 -15.35 11.89 13.80
N VAL A 192 -14.50 10.87 14.01
CA VAL A 192 -13.04 10.98 13.92
C VAL A 192 -12.50 10.20 12.73
N GLY A 193 -11.66 10.83 11.91
CA GLY A 193 -10.96 10.19 10.79
C GLY A 193 -9.51 9.87 11.14
N ASP A 194 -9.05 8.66 10.84
CA ASP A 194 -7.63 8.28 10.82
C ASP A 194 -7.20 8.18 9.35
N PHE A 195 -6.49 9.20 8.86
CA PHE A 195 -6.14 9.36 7.45
C PHE A 195 -4.72 8.85 7.20
N GLY A 196 -4.59 7.74 6.46
CA GLY A 196 -3.35 6.98 6.37
C GLY A 196 -3.16 6.10 7.59
N ALA A 197 -4.18 5.30 7.92
CA ALA A 197 -4.27 4.56 9.18
C ALA A 197 -3.16 3.51 9.36
N GLY A 198 -2.48 3.09 8.28
CA GLY A 198 -1.50 2.01 8.31
C GLY A 198 -2.13 0.75 8.88
N TRP A 199 -1.42 0.09 9.81
CA TRP A 199 -1.94 -1.07 10.56
C TRP A 199 -2.79 -0.69 11.79
N GLY A 200 -3.21 0.57 11.91
CA GLY A 200 -4.21 1.04 12.88
C GLY A 200 -3.66 1.64 14.18
N TYR A 201 -2.35 1.97 14.23
CA TYR A 201 -1.72 2.45 15.46
C TYR A 201 -2.40 3.68 16.07
N LEU A 202 -2.65 4.74 15.29
CA LEU A 202 -3.25 5.97 15.81
C LEU A 202 -4.68 5.73 16.29
N GLY A 203 -5.47 4.95 15.55
CA GLY A 203 -6.77 4.46 16.01
C GLY A 203 -6.71 3.75 17.36
N LEU A 204 -5.74 2.85 17.58
CA LEU A 204 -5.58 2.14 18.85
C LEU A 204 -5.26 3.09 20.00
N GLU A 205 -4.36 4.04 19.77
CA GLU A 205 -4.00 5.03 20.78
C GLU A 205 -5.15 5.99 21.08
N LEU A 206 -5.99 6.33 20.10
CA LEU A 206 -7.24 7.06 20.34
C LEU A 206 -8.13 6.30 21.32
N LEU A 207 -8.34 4.99 21.10
CA LEU A 207 -9.19 4.15 21.96
C LEU A 207 -8.63 3.96 23.37
N LYS A 208 -7.31 3.95 23.54
CA LYS A 208 -6.63 3.83 24.85
C LYS A 208 -6.52 5.15 25.61
N SER A 209 -6.64 6.29 24.93
CA SER A 209 -6.48 7.62 25.50
C SER A 209 -7.76 8.16 26.19
N GLU A 210 -7.72 9.43 26.57
CA GLU A 210 -8.90 10.17 27.04
C GLU A 210 -9.87 10.57 25.91
N ALA A 211 -9.52 10.34 24.64
CA ALA A 211 -10.41 10.61 23.51
C ALA A 211 -11.70 9.77 23.60
N ARG A 212 -12.79 10.30 23.04
CA ARG A 212 -14.11 9.66 23.05
C ARG A 212 -14.76 9.75 21.66
N PRO A 213 -14.16 9.13 20.62
CA PRO A 213 -14.79 9.06 19.31
C PRO A 213 -16.14 8.32 19.41
N GLU A 214 -17.17 8.85 18.78
CA GLU A 214 -18.45 8.15 18.58
C GLU A 214 -18.34 7.20 17.37
N VAL A 215 -17.66 7.68 16.33
CA VAL A 215 -17.32 6.91 15.13
C VAL A 215 -15.84 7.13 14.80
N LEU A 216 -15.11 6.05 14.55
CA LEU A 216 -13.74 6.06 14.05
C LEU A 216 -13.72 5.53 12.61
N ILE A 217 -13.25 6.34 11.67
CA ILE A 217 -13.20 6.00 10.24
C ILE A 217 -11.75 5.98 9.79
N CYS A 218 -11.26 4.79 9.44
CA CYS A 218 -9.90 4.58 8.96
C CYS A 218 -9.86 4.59 7.43
N HIS A 219 -9.04 5.47 6.86
CA HIS A 219 -8.72 5.49 5.43
C HIS A 219 -7.28 5.04 5.22
N GLU A 220 -7.06 4.05 4.37
CA GLU A 220 -5.74 3.55 4.03
C GLU A 220 -5.70 3.12 2.56
N ALA A 221 -4.58 3.42 1.90
CA ALA A 221 -4.37 3.12 0.48
C ALA A 221 -3.76 1.73 0.28
N ASP A 222 -3.03 1.19 1.25
CA ASP A 222 -2.55 -0.19 1.24
C ASP A 222 -3.58 -1.17 1.84
N HIS A 223 -4.13 -2.05 1.00
CA HIS A 223 -5.20 -2.97 1.40
C HIS A 223 -4.77 -3.87 2.56
N ALA A 224 -3.56 -4.42 2.53
CA ALA A 224 -3.06 -5.29 3.58
C ALA A 224 -2.96 -4.54 4.93
N SER A 225 -2.45 -3.31 4.92
CA SER A 225 -2.41 -2.43 6.10
C SER A 225 -3.81 -2.17 6.65
N LEU A 226 -4.80 -1.87 5.79
CA LEU A 226 -6.18 -1.67 6.23
C LEU A 226 -6.79 -2.92 6.89
N GLN A 227 -6.51 -4.11 6.35
CA GLN A 227 -6.96 -5.37 6.96
C GLN A 227 -6.30 -5.59 8.33
N ALA A 228 -5.02 -5.27 8.47
CA ALA A 228 -4.33 -5.29 9.77
C ALA A 228 -4.93 -4.27 10.74
N ALA A 229 -5.22 -3.04 10.31
CA ALA A 229 -5.91 -2.03 11.12
C ALA A 229 -7.25 -2.55 11.62
N ARG A 230 -8.06 -3.15 10.73
CA ARG A 230 -9.35 -3.75 11.11
C ARG A 230 -9.17 -4.84 12.17
N ALA A 231 -8.26 -5.79 11.96
CA ALA A 231 -8.01 -6.86 12.92
C ALA A 231 -7.57 -6.32 14.29
N ASN A 232 -6.64 -5.36 14.29
CA ASN A 232 -6.08 -4.79 15.51
C ASN A 232 -7.09 -3.98 16.31
N LEU A 233 -7.89 -3.14 15.63
CA LEU A 233 -8.87 -2.26 16.27
C LEU A 233 -10.09 -3.02 16.79
N VAL A 234 -10.63 -3.96 16.01
CA VAL A 234 -11.79 -4.76 16.41
C VAL A 234 -11.46 -5.66 17.61
N ALA A 235 -10.22 -6.14 17.71
CA ALA A 235 -9.76 -6.92 18.86
C ALA A 235 -9.77 -6.14 20.19
N GLN A 236 -9.82 -4.81 20.17
CA GLN A 236 -9.90 -3.99 21.40
C GLN A 236 -11.30 -3.95 22.03
N SER A 237 -12.30 -4.64 21.45
CA SER A 237 -13.67 -4.78 21.99
C SER A 237 -14.27 -3.47 22.52
N SER A 238 -14.20 -2.40 21.73
CA SER A 238 -14.72 -1.09 22.10
C SER A 238 -16.16 -0.87 21.63
N ALA A 239 -16.93 -0.05 22.34
CA ALA A 239 -18.27 0.37 21.93
C ALA A 239 -18.29 1.41 20.79
N VAL A 240 -17.11 1.82 20.28
CA VAL A 240 -16.98 2.82 19.21
C VAL A 240 -17.36 2.20 17.86
N ALA A 241 -18.21 2.86 17.09
CA ALA A 241 -18.51 2.41 15.72
C ALA A 241 -17.28 2.62 14.83
N MET A 242 -16.89 1.61 14.06
CA MET A 242 -15.69 1.65 13.23
C MET A 242 -15.99 1.39 11.76
N GLU A 243 -15.38 2.19 10.89
CA GLU A 243 -15.43 2.02 9.44
C GLU A 243 -14.01 1.96 8.85
N PHE A 244 -13.84 1.14 7.80
CA PHE A 244 -12.54 0.89 7.18
C PHE A 244 -12.67 1.03 5.66
N HIS A 245 -11.98 2.02 5.09
CA HIS A 245 -12.10 2.40 3.68
C HIS A 245 -10.76 2.26 2.95
N TRP A 246 -10.72 1.34 1.98
CA TRP A 246 -9.58 1.18 1.09
C TRP A 246 -9.63 2.25 0.00
N SER A 247 -8.85 3.32 0.22
CA SER A 247 -9.01 4.57 -0.53
C SER A 247 -7.69 5.34 -0.70
N ASP A 248 -7.58 6.04 -1.82
CA ASP A 248 -6.52 6.99 -2.12
C ASP A 248 -7.01 8.41 -1.81
N LEU A 249 -6.65 8.92 -0.63
CA LEU A 249 -7.05 10.26 -0.18
C LEU A 249 -6.50 11.41 -1.04
N THR A 250 -5.60 11.13 -2.01
CA THR A 250 -5.12 12.15 -2.95
C THR A 250 -6.06 12.35 -4.13
N THR A 251 -6.93 11.37 -4.43
CA THR A 251 -7.82 11.39 -5.59
C THR A 251 -9.29 11.09 -5.28
N GLU A 252 -9.57 10.39 -4.18
CA GLU A 252 -10.91 9.97 -3.76
C GLU A 252 -11.45 10.84 -2.62
N ASN A 253 -12.78 10.93 -2.52
CA ASN A 253 -13.47 11.69 -1.49
C ASN A 253 -13.73 10.80 -0.26
N PRO A 254 -13.17 11.12 0.93
CA PRO A 254 -13.42 10.36 2.16
C PRO A 254 -14.80 10.63 2.78
N GLY A 255 -15.62 11.46 2.14
CA GLY A 255 -16.84 12.00 2.72
C GLY A 255 -16.58 13.26 3.55
N SER A 256 -17.57 13.67 4.33
CA SER A 256 -17.54 14.91 5.09
C SER A 256 -18.14 14.78 6.48
N GLY A 257 -18.05 15.86 7.26
CA GLY A 257 -18.67 15.98 8.57
C GLY A 257 -17.78 15.47 9.72
N PHE A 258 -16.47 15.34 9.48
CA PHE A 258 -15.54 14.95 10.53
C PHE A 258 -15.40 16.07 11.56
N ASP A 259 -15.47 15.72 12.85
CA ASP A 259 -15.16 16.60 13.97
C ASP A 259 -13.64 16.75 14.12
N TRP A 260 -12.95 15.62 13.99
CA TRP A 260 -11.49 15.52 14.08
C TRP A 260 -10.93 14.63 12.99
N ILE A 261 -9.74 14.97 12.52
CA ILE A 261 -8.92 14.09 11.69
C ILE A 261 -7.54 13.99 12.34
N VAL A 262 -7.03 12.77 12.48
CA VAL A 262 -5.64 12.49 12.86
C VAL A 262 -4.91 11.90 11.66
N MET A 263 -3.64 12.27 11.45
CA MET A 263 -2.83 11.67 10.39
C MET A 263 -1.32 11.78 10.61
N ASN A 264 -0.61 10.75 10.17
CA ASN A 264 0.82 10.77 9.87
C ASN A 264 0.98 10.51 8.36
N PRO A 265 0.88 11.55 7.51
CA PRO A 265 0.77 11.34 6.08
C PRO A 265 2.10 10.84 5.48
N PRO A 266 2.04 10.00 4.44
CA PRO A 266 3.24 9.53 3.77
C PRO A 266 3.99 10.68 3.09
N PHE A 267 5.31 10.60 3.08
CA PHE A 267 6.19 11.66 2.54
C PHE A 267 7.22 11.15 1.52
N HIS A 268 7.08 9.90 1.06
CA HIS A 268 7.91 9.32 0.00
C HIS A 268 7.04 8.77 -1.14
N ALA A 269 7.31 9.19 -2.37
CA ALA A 269 6.82 8.54 -3.58
C ALA A 269 7.97 7.72 -4.19
N GLY A 270 8.07 6.45 -3.80
CA GLY A 270 9.24 5.66 -4.19
C GLY A 270 10.50 6.14 -3.44
N ARG A 271 11.55 6.59 -4.16
CA ARG A 271 12.86 6.93 -3.55
C ARG A 271 13.00 8.40 -3.15
N ALA A 272 12.24 9.27 -3.81
CA ALA A 272 12.29 10.69 -3.55
C ALA A 272 11.32 11.04 -2.43
N GLN A 273 11.73 11.99 -1.58
CA GLN A 273 10.75 12.70 -0.76
C GLN A 273 9.78 13.40 -1.70
N ASP A 274 8.49 13.16 -1.50
CA ASP A 274 7.43 13.83 -2.25
C ASP A 274 6.48 14.51 -1.25
N PRO A 275 6.75 15.79 -0.93
CA PRO A 275 5.85 16.59 -0.11
C PRO A 275 4.45 16.74 -0.73
N GLY A 276 4.30 16.52 -2.05
CA GLY A 276 3.03 16.67 -2.75
C GLY A 276 1.93 15.77 -2.19
N ILE A 277 2.27 14.55 -1.77
CA ILE A 277 1.30 13.62 -1.17
C ILE A 277 0.77 14.17 0.16
N GLY A 278 1.65 14.65 1.04
CA GLY A 278 1.24 15.26 2.31
C GLY A 278 0.42 16.54 2.11
N ILE A 279 0.76 17.36 1.11
CA ILE A 279 -0.03 18.55 0.75
C ILE A 279 -1.43 18.15 0.27
N ALA A 280 -1.56 17.10 -0.54
CA ALA A 280 -2.85 16.57 -0.97
C ALA A 280 -3.68 16.06 0.23
N PHE A 281 -3.06 15.34 1.16
CA PHE A 281 -3.71 14.90 2.40
C PHE A 281 -4.24 16.08 3.22
N ILE A 282 -3.45 17.15 3.40
CA ILE A 282 -3.86 18.38 4.11
C ILE A 282 -5.10 19.00 3.44
N ALA A 283 -5.09 19.11 2.11
CA ALA A 283 -6.22 19.65 1.36
C ALA A 283 -7.47 18.77 1.49
N THR A 284 -7.32 17.44 1.41
CA THR A 284 -8.42 16.48 1.57
C THR A 284 -9.01 16.52 2.99
N ALA A 285 -8.15 16.52 4.02
CA ALA A 285 -8.56 16.64 5.41
C ALA A 285 -9.37 17.93 5.64
N ALA A 286 -8.88 19.07 5.16
CA ALA A 286 -9.59 20.34 5.28
C ALA A 286 -10.98 20.30 4.63
N LYS A 287 -11.13 19.67 3.45
CA LYS A 287 -12.44 19.56 2.78
C LYS A 287 -13.42 18.67 3.56
N ALA A 288 -12.95 17.59 4.15
CA ALA A 288 -13.76 16.63 4.89
C ALA A 288 -14.29 17.18 6.23
N LEU A 289 -13.64 18.23 6.77
CA LEU A 289 -13.62 18.53 8.19
C LEU A 289 -14.75 19.29 8.91
N LYS A 290 -15.98 19.55 8.44
CA LYS A 290 -16.96 20.47 9.10
C LYS A 290 -16.45 21.90 9.51
N PRO A 291 -17.28 22.94 9.50
CA PRO A 291 -16.86 24.24 10.06
C PRO A 291 -16.43 24.12 11.54
N GLY A 292 -15.20 24.56 11.87
CA GLY A 292 -14.64 24.46 13.22
C GLY A 292 -14.09 23.08 13.62
N GLY A 293 -14.14 22.08 12.74
CA GLY A 293 -13.46 20.80 12.96
C GLY A 293 -11.94 20.94 12.90
N ARG A 294 -11.23 19.97 13.44
CA ARG A 294 -9.78 20.06 13.72
C ARG A 294 -8.97 18.92 13.12
N LEU A 295 -7.82 19.27 12.56
CA LEU A 295 -6.78 18.36 12.13
C LEU A 295 -5.70 18.28 13.21
N LEU A 296 -5.27 17.07 13.57
CA LEU A 296 -4.02 16.80 14.28
C LEU A 296 -3.10 16.00 13.36
N MET A 297 -1.97 16.58 13.01
CA MET A 297 -1.03 16.00 12.05
C MET A 297 0.37 15.99 12.62
N VAL A 298 1.10 14.89 12.43
CA VAL A 298 2.54 14.85 12.64
C VAL A 298 3.28 14.86 11.31
N ALA A 299 4.43 15.54 11.26
CA ALA A 299 5.32 15.52 10.11
C ALA A 299 6.77 15.69 10.54
N ASN A 300 7.71 15.24 9.71
CA ASN A 300 9.11 15.62 9.87
C ASN A 300 9.24 17.15 9.78
N ARG A 301 10.03 17.76 10.67
CA ARG A 301 10.17 19.22 10.77
C ARG A 301 10.62 19.87 9.46
N LYS A 302 11.43 19.16 8.66
CA LYS A 302 11.97 19.64 7.37
C LYS A 302 10.93 19.70 6.25
N LEU A 303 9.76 19.06 6.40
CA LEU A 303 8.73 19.06 5.36
C LEU A 303 7.97 20.41 5.33
N PRO A 304 7.82 21.03 4.15
CA PRO A 304 7.35 22.41 4.00
C PRO A 304 5.80 22.49 3.96
N TYR A 305 5.13 22.00 5.00
CA TYR A 305 3.66 21.92 5.04
C TYR A 305 2.96 23.19 5.53
N GLU A 306 3.70 24.17 6.06
CA GLU A 306 3.16 25.41 6.61
C GLU A 306 2.28 26.15 5.61
N LYS A 307 2.74 26.30 4.37
CA LYS A 307 2.00 26.99 3.32
C LYS A 307 0.67 26.29 3.00
N ALA A 308 0.66 24.96 2.94
CA ALA A 308 -0.55 24.19 2.68
C ALA A 308 -1.53 24.28 3.86
N LEU A 309 -1.03 24.22 5.09
CA LEU A 309 -1.85 24.38 6.30
C LEU A 309 -2.49 25.77 6.36
N SER A 310 -1.71 26.84 6.17
CA SER A 310 -2.24 28.21 6.19
C SER A 310 -3.20 28.52 5.04
N LEU A 311 -3.10 27.81 3.92
CA LEU A 311 -4.03 27.95 2.80
C LEU A 311 -5.42 27.40 3.13
N HIS A 312 -5.49 26.32 3.92
CA HIS A 312 -6.71 25.54 4.12
C HIS A 312 -7.36 25.71 5.49
N PHE A 313 -6.62 26.20 6.50
CA PHE A 313 -7.08 26.29 7.87
C PHE A 313 -6.99 27.72 8.41
N ARG A 314 -7.99 28.13 9.20
CA ARG A 314 -8.08 29.47 9.79
C ARG A 314 -7.07 29.69 10.93
N GLN A 315 -6.79 28.61 11.66
CA GLN A 315 -5.84 28.62 12.76
C GLN A 315 -4.92 27.40 12.64
N VAL A 316 -3.62 27.62 12.77
CA VAL A 316 -2.59 26.56 12.74
C VAL A 316 -1.67 26.79 13.92
N LYS A 317 -1.45 25.76 14.73
CA LYS A 317 -0.57 25.80 15.90
C LYS A 317 0.28 24.54 16.00
N THR A 318 1.59 24.68 16.16
CA THR A 318 2.44 23.59 16.62
C THR A 318 2.15 23.32 18.09
N VAL A 319 1.66 22.13 18.41
CA VAL A 319 1.28 21.75 19.78
C VAL A 319 2.36 20.93 20.48
N LEU A 320 3.23 20.28 19.71
CA LEU A 320 4.40 19.54 20.22
C LEU A 320 5.50 19.55 19.14
N GLU A 321 6.76 19.67 19.55
CA GLU A 321 7.93 19.49 18.69
C GLU A 321 8.99 18.70 19.44
N ALA A 322 9.36 17.53 18.92
CA ALA A 322 10.33 16.62 19.53
C ALA A 322 10.90 15.66 18.46
N ASP A 323 12.10 15.13 18.71
CA ASP A 323 12.75 14.07 17.89
C ASP A 323 12.80 14.34 16.38
N GLY A 324 12.86 15.62 15.98
CA GLY A 324 12.86 16.02 14.56
C GLY A 324 11.49 16.02 13.89
N PHE A 325 10.41 15.80 14.64
CA PHE A 325 9.02 15.89 14.20
C PHE A 325 8.32 17.11 14.83
N LYS A 326 7.26 17.57 14.15
CA LYS A 326 6.33 18.57 14.64
C LYS A 326 4.92 18.00 14.60
N VAL A 327 4.16 18.20 15.68
CA VAL A 327 2.73 17.93 15.76
C VAL A 327 1.99 19.25 15.65
N VAL A 328 1.10 19.33 14.67
CA VAL A 328 0.34 20.52 14.33
C VAL A 328 -1.14 20.26 14.56
N GLU A 329 -1.79 21.19 15.26
CA GLU A 329 -3.25 21.29 15.34
C GLU A 329 -3.71 22.41 14.40
N ALA A 330 -4.66 22.13 13.51
CA ALA A 330 -5.23 23.10 12.59
C ALA A 330 -6.77 23.08 12.61
N MET A 331 -7.41 24.25 12.63
CA MET A 331 -8.88 24.39 12.72
C MET A 331 -9.45 24.98 11.43
N ARG A 332 -10.50 24.33 10.89
CA ARG A 332 -11.16 24.71 9.63
C ARG A 332 -12.01 25.97 9.75
#